data_AF-A0AA86MYI7-F1
#
_entry.id   AF-A0AA86MYI7-F1
#
_cell.length_a   1.000
_cell.length_b   1.000
_cell.length_c   1.000
_cell.angle_alpha   90.00
_cell.angle_beta   90.00
_cell.angle_gamma   90.00
#
_symmetry.space_group_name_H-M   'P 1'
#
loop_
_entity.id
_entity.type
_entity.pdbx_description
1 polymer ?
#
loop_
_entity_poly.entity_id
_entity_poly.type
_entity_poly.pdbx_seq_one_letter_code
_entity_poly.pdbx_strand_id
1 'polypeptide(L)'
;MGRAVKLFLLANLFSLVIAGPASAAGDQADLFHRIEAMWQDTDPVPHEHCLSFIVKAWADQLLRGRISPHDCVAFAVREYRKGDHEQALGWLQAGLCPNREAQQQLVRQAPAVFQFLLTTYGTQVP
;
A
#
# COMPACT_ATOMS: atom_id res chain seq x y z
N MET A 1 10.85 -46.97 -51.11
CA MET A 1 10.44 -48.02 -50.15
C MET A 1 11.28 -47.86 -48.88
N GLY A 2 10.65 -47.84 -47.69
CA GLY A 2 11.30 -47.71 -46.36
C GLY A 2 10.78 -46.49 -45.57
N ARG A 3 9.58 -46.52 -44.97
CA ARG A 3 9.26 -46.87 -43.56
C ARG A 3 10.09 -46.09 -42.52
N ALA A 4 9.49 -45.06 -41.89
CA ALA A 4 8.98 -45.05 -40.50
C ALA A 4 10.04 -44.46 -39.53
N VAL A 5 9.81 -43.69 -38.46
CA VAL A 5 8.77 -43.61 -37.43
C VAL A 5 8.84 -42.20 -36.77
N LYS A 6 7.70 -41.76 -36.24
CA LYS A 6 7.43 -40.71 -35.23
C LYS A 6 8.56 -40.36 -34.25
N LEU A 7 8.55 -39.11 -33.79
CA LEU A 7 8.85 -38.54 -32.44
C LEU A 7 9.38 -37.10 -32.72
N PHE A 8 9.05 -35.99 -32.06
CA PHE A 8 8.36 -35.68 -30.81
C PHE A 8 8.13 -34.15 -30.80
N LEU A 9 7.01 -33.70 -30.22
CA LEU A 9 6.87 -32.43 -29.47
C LEU A 9 7.38 -31.12 -30.10
N LEU A 10 6.53 -30.40 -30.83
CA LEU A 10 6.55 -28.92 -30.85
C LEU A 10 5.13 -28.41 -31.15
N ALA A 11 4.34 -28.16 -30.11
CA ALA A 11 3.29 -27.12 -30.06
C ALA A 11 2.34 -27.39 -28.88
N ASN A 12 2.85 -27.29 -27.65
CA ASN A 12 2.00 -27.05 -26.50
C ASN A 12 2.84 -26.46 -25.38
N LEU A 13 2.80 -25.13 -25.27
CA LEU A 13 2.99 -24.33 -24.06
C LEU A 13 3.04 -22.84 -24.45
N PHE A 14 1.95 -22.36 -25.04
CA PHE A 14 1.60 -20.93 -24.97
C PHE A 14 0.39 -20.79 -24.05
N SER A 15 0.51 -21.41 -22.87
CA SER A 15 -0.37 -21.20 -21.73
C SER A 15 0.50 -20.65 -20.61
N LEU A 16 0.64 -19.32 -20.56
CA LEU A 16 0.70 -18.57 -19.30
C LEU A 16 0.52 -17.07 -19.59
N VAL A 17 -0.60 -16.71 -20.21
CA VAL A 17 -1.16 -15.37 -19.96
C VAL A 17 -1.62 -15.45 -18.50
N ILE A 18 -0.77 -14.97 -17.61
CA ILE A 18 -1.11 -14.73 -16.23
C ILE A 18 -2.18 -13.63 -16.28
N ALA A 19 -3.44 -14.06 -16.34
CA ALA A 19 -4.55 -13.31 -15.80
C ALA A 19 -4.26 -13.12 -14.31
N GLY A 20 -3.39 -12.14 -13.99
CA GLY A 20 -3.39 -11.53 -12.68
C GLY A 20 -4.80 -11.01 -12.46
N PRO A 21 -5.42 -11.30 -11.31
CA PRO A 21 -6.86 -11.13 -11.16
C PRO A 21 -7.18 -9.65 -11.34
N ALA A 22 -8.20 -9.34 -12.14
CA ALA A 22 -8.70 -7.97 -12.33
C ALA A 22 -9.04 -7.28 -10.99
N SER A 23 -9.22 -8.06 -9.92
CA SER A 23 -9.36 -7.57 -8.55
C SER A 23 -8.09 -6.87 -8.02
N ALA A 24 -6.88 -7.32 -8.36
CA ALA A 24 -5.65 -6.72 -7.84
C ALA A 24 -5.43 -5.27 -8.33
N ALA A 25 -5.84 -4.97 -9.57
CA ALA A 25 -5.79 -3.62 -10.11
C ALA A 25 -6.89 -2.71 -9.52
N GLY A 26 -8.09 -3.27 -9.28
CA GLY A 26 -9.18 -2.56 -8.59
C GLY A 26 -8.84 -2.24 -7.14
N ASP A 27 -8.27 -3.21 -6.42
CA ASP A 27 -7.82 -3.08 -5.03
C ASP A 27 -6.72 -2.03 -4.88
N GLN A 28 -5.80 -1.98 -5.84
CA GLN A 28 -4.75 -0.96 -5.86
C GLN A 28 -5.30 0.45 -6.11
N ALA A 29 -6.26 0.59 -7.03
CA ALA A 29 -6.90 1.87 -7.31
C ALA A 29 -7.71 2.37 -6.10
N ASP A 30 -8.43 1.49 -5.40
CA ASP A 30 -9.15 1.83 -4.17
C ASP A 30 -8.18 2.29 -3.07
N LEU A 31 -7.06 1.59 -2.89
CA LEU A 31 -6.04 1.97 -1.91
C LEU A 31 -5.46 3.36 -2.20
N PHE A 32 -5.11 3.66 -3.46
CA PHE A 32 -4.60 4.98 -3.82
C PHE A 32 -5.63 6.08 -3.66
N HIS A 33 -6.90 5.82 -4.00
CA HIS A 33 -7.99 6.75 -3.76
C HIS A 33 -8.15 7.06 -2.27
N ARG A 34 -8.05 6.05 -1.39
CA ARG A 34 -8.06 6.26 0.07
C ARG A 34 -6.91 7.11 0.56
N ILE A 35 -5.69 6.85 0.07
CA ILE A 35 -4.51 7.63 0.43
C ILE A 35 -4.66 9.09 0.00
N GLU A 36 -5.19 9.34 -1.20
CA GLU A 36 -5.51 10.69 -1.66
C GLU A 36 -6.57 11.33 -0.75
N ALA A 37 -7.62 10.60 -0.40
CA ALA A 37 -8.67 11.11 0.48
C ALA A 37 -8.16 11.40 1.90
N MET A 38 -7.18 10.64 2.38
CA MET A 38 -6.46 10.92 3.63
C MET A 38 -5.61 12.19 3.51
N TRP A 39 -4.89 12.38 2.40
CA TRP A 39 -4.12 13.60 2.16
C TRP A 39 -5.01 14.85 2.07
N GLN A 40 -6.17 14.74 1.42
CA GLN A 40 -7.12 15.85 1.30
C GLN A 40 -7.98 16.06 2.56
N ASP A 41 -7.83 15.22 3.59
CA ASP A 41 -8.70 15.16 4.77
C ASP A 41 -10.21 15.07 4.42
N THR A 42 -10.55 14.41 3.31
CA THR A 42 -11.93 14.31 2.78
C THR A 42 -12.68 13.04 3.19
N ASP A 43 -12.00 12.05 3.78
CA ASP A 43 -12.63 10.82 4.28
C ASP A 43 -12.56 10.80 5.82
N PRO A 44 -13.51 11.45 6.52
CA PRO A 44 -13.51 11.52 7.97
C PRO A 44 -13.79 10.12 8.55
N VAL A 45 -12.73 9.41 8.92
CA VAL A 45 -12.83 8.09 9.53
C VAL A 45 -13.56 8.18 10.88
N PRO A 46 -14.53 7.31 11.19
CA PRO A 46 -15.20 7.30 12.49
C PRO A 46 -14.19 7.15 13.63
N HIS A 47 -14.17 8.18 14.49
CA HIS A 47 -13.13 8.56 15.44
C HIS A 47 -12.99 7.64 16.67
N GLU A 48 -13.62 6.46 16.67
CA GLU A 48 -13.93 5.78 17.93
C GLU A 48 -12.76 4.97 18.52
N HIS A 49 -11.80 4.49 17.71
CA HIS A 49 -10.76 3.57 18.24
C HIS A 49 -9.30 3.82 17.83
N CYS A 50 -9.00 4.32 16.63
CA CYS A 50 -7.62 4.35 16.15
C CYS A 50 -6.90 5.71 16.17
N LEU A 51 -7.64 6.82 16.19
CA LEU A 51 -7.07 8.17 16.20
C LEU A 51 -7.00 8.79 17.62
N SER A 52 -7.51 8.06 18.62
CA SER A 52 -7.73 8.57 19.99
C SER A 52 -6.67 8.12 20.99
N PHE A 53 -5.90 7.07 20.70
CA PHE A 53 -4.91 6.54 21.64
C PHE A 53 -3.72 5.96 20.91
N ILE A 54 -2.53 6.40 21.34
CA ILE A 54 -1.25 5.71 21.22
C ILE A 54 -1.14 5.00 19.87
N VAL A 55 -0.76 5.74 18.83
CA VAL A 55 -0.28 5.10 17.62
C VAL A 55 0.96 4.30 18.02
N LYS A 56 0.79 3.00 18.29
CA LYS A 56 1.87 2.01 18.30
C LYS A 56 2.36 1.89 16.86
N ALA A 57 2.98 2.94 16.31
CA ALA A 57 3.74 2.86 15.06
C ALA A 57 5.10 2.16 15.30
N TRP A 58 5.13 1.15 16.18
CA TRP A 58 6.32 0.50 16.75
C TRP A 58 7.17 1.36 17.72
N ALA A 59 8.07 0.67 18.44
CA ALA A 59 8.15 0.64 19.90
C ALA A 59 8.55 1.96 20.63
N ASP A 60 9.05 2.96 19.91
CA ASP A 60 9.88 4.01 20.49
C ASP A 60 9.25 5.42 20.46
N GLN A 61 8.11 5.61 19.79
CA GLN A 61 7.39 6.89 19.81
C GLN A 61 5.92 6.75 20.24
N LEU A 62 5.63 7.19 21.46
CA LEU A 62 4.28 7.40 21.96
C LEU A 62 3.84 8.85 21.65
N LEU A 63 3.22 9.09 20.50
CA LEU A 63 2.59 10.39 20.25
C LEU A 63 1.28 10.49 21.05
N ARG A 64 1.19 11.50 21.93
CA ARG A 64 -0.01 11.83 22.70
C ARG A 64 -0.70 13.02 22.02
N GLY A 65 -1.78 12.75 21.29
CA GLY A 65 -2.57 13.77 20.59
C GLY A 65 -3.48 13.15 19.53
N ARG A 66 -4.39 13.96 18.96
CA ARG A 66 -5.13 13.58 17.75
C ARG A 66 -4.21 13.82 16.56
N ILE A 67 -3.98 12.80 15.74
CA ILE A 67 -3.22 12.87 14.49
C ILE A 67 -4.25 12.78 13.36
N SER A 68 -4.20 13.70 12.39
CA SER A 68 -5.11 13.63 11.24
C SER A 68 -4.68 12.54 10.25
N PRO A 69 -5.60 12.04 9.41
CA PRO A 69 -5.23 11.17 8.29
C PRO A 69 -4.15 11.79 7.39
N HIS A 70 -4.21 13.11 7.12
CA HIS A 70 -3.14 13.82 6.41
C HIS A 70 -1.79 13.71 7.11
N ASP A 71 -1.73 13.93 8.44
CA ASP A 71 -0.47 13.87 9.20
C ASP A 71 0.16 12.48 9.16
N CYS A 72 -0.65 11.41 9.15
CA CYS A 72 -0.17 10.04 8.95
C CYS A 72 0.53 9.87 7.59
N VAL A 73 -0.04 10.43 6.50
CA VAL A 73 0.60 10.38 5.18
C VAL A 73 1.90 11.21 5.16
N ALA A 74 1.87 12.41 5.73
CA ALA A 74 3.03 13.29 5.79
C ALA A 74 4.18 12.66 6.59
N PHE A 75 3.89 12.06 7.75
CA PHE A 75 4.89 11.34 8.53
C PHE A 75 5.43 10.11 7.80
N ALA A 76 4.57 9.37 7.10
CA ALA A 76 5.02 8.25 6.27
C ALA A 76 6.04 8.69 5.21
N VAL A 77 5.77 9.78 4.48
CA VAL A 77 6.70 10.34 3.48
C VAL A 77 8.02 10.77 4.14
N ARG A 78 7.95 11.43 5.29
CA ARG A 78 9.12 11.91 6.02
C ARG A 78 10.02 10.77 6.49
N GLU A 79 9.46 9.74 7.13
CA GLU A 79 10.25 8.62 7.63
C GLU A 79 10.81 7.77 6.49
N TYR A 80 10.04 7.60 5.41
CA TYR A 80 10.53 6.90 4.22
C TYR A 80 11.76 7.60 3.61
N ARG A 81 11.78 8.93 3.59
CA ARG A 81 12.94 9.71 3.13
C ARG A 81 14.18 9.57 4.01
N LYS A 82 14.00 9.36 5.32
CA LYS A 82 15.11 9.08 6.24
C LYS A 82 15.65 7.65 6.07
N GLY A 83 14.99 6.82 5.26
CA GLY A 83 15.31 5.40 5.10
C GLY A 83 14.63 4.52 6.14
N ASP A 84 13.75 5.07 6.98
CA ASP A 84 12.98 4.30 7.95
C ASP A 84 11.65 3.85 7.34
N HIS A 85 11.75 2.84 6.47
CA HIS A 85 10.60 2.28 5.75
C HIS A 85 9.61 1.57 6.67
N GLU A 86 10.10 1.07 7.81
CA GLU A 86 9.29 0.36 8.80
C GLU A 86 8.37 1.35 9.52
N GLN A 87 8.93 2.46 10.00
CA GLN A 87 8.17 3.52 10.63
C GLN A 87 7.22 4.19 9.63
N ALA A 88 7.65 4.38 8.39
CA ALA A 88 6.81 4.89 7.33
C ALA A 88 5.56 4.04 7.08
N LEU A 89 5.70 2.71 7.12
CA LEU A 89 4.58 1.79 6.93
C LEU A 89 3.63 1.83 8.13
N GLY A 90 4.16 1.94 9.34
CA GLY A 90 3.38 2.10 10.56
C GLY A 90 2.46 3.32 10.52
N TRP A 91 2.96 4.46 10.00
CA TRP A 91 2.16 5.67 9.84
C TRP A 91 0.98 5.48 8.89
N LEU A 92 1.18 4.85 7.73
CA LEU A 92 0.08 4.59 6.79
C LEU A 92 -0.94 3.59 7.34
N GLN A 93 -0.48 2.55 8.04
CA GLN A 93 -1.37 1.58 8.69
C GLN A 93 -2.25 2.24 9.75
N ALA A 94 -1.70 3.20 10.50
CA ALA A 94 -2.45 3.99 11.47
C ALA A 94 -3.52 4.85 10.78
N GLY A 95 -3.19 5.51 9.67
CA GLY A 95 -4.13 6.33 8.88
C GLY A 95 -5.28 5.52 8.27
N LEU A 96 -5.04 4.27 7.88
CA LEU A 96 -6.06 3.38 7.29
C LEU A 96 -6.95 2.67 8.33
N CYS A 97 -6.70 2.81 9.63
CA CYS A 97 -7.50 2.13 10.64
C CYS A 97 -8.91 2.73 10.77
N PRO A 98 -10.01 1.96 10.93
CA PRO A 98 -10.08 0.51 11.19
C PRO A 98 -10.20 -0.39 9.96
N ASN A 99 -9.90 0.11 8.76
CA ASN A 99 -10.01 -0.69 7.54
C ASN A 99 -8.87 -1.74 7.44
N ARG A 100 -9.11 -2.91 8.04
CA ARG A 100 -8.16 -4.04 8.05
C ARG A 100 -7.81 -4.54 6.65
N GLU A 101 -8.76 -4.48 5.72
CA GLU A 101 -8.52 -4.89 4.32
C GLU A 101 -7.55 -3.93 3.64
N ALA A 102 -7.77 -2.63 3.77
CA ALA A 102 -6.85 -1.61 3.25
C ALA A 102 -5.46 -1.72 3.90
N GLN A 103 -5.36 -2.00 5.20
CA GLN A 103 -4.08 -2.26 5.87
C GLN A 103 -3.34 -3.47 5.28
N GLN A 104 -4.04 -4.56 4.96
CA GLN A 104 -3.43 -5.73 4.33
C GLN A 104 -3.01 -5.45 2.88
N GLN A 105 -3.83 -4.72 2.13
CA GLN A 105 -3.50 -4.29 0.77
C GLN A 105 -2.26 -3.39 0.77
N LEU A 106 -2.18 -2.44 1.71
CA LEU A 106 -1.01 -1.60 1.92
C LEU A 106 0.25 -2.42 2.14
N VAL A 107 0.23 -3.44 3.02
CA VAL A 107 1.42 -4.29 3.26
C VAL A 107 1.83 -5.04 2.00
N ARG A 108 0.86 -5.55 1.21
CA ARG A 108 1.14 -6.25 -0.06
C ARG A 108 1.72 -5.33 -1.12
N GLN A 109 1.37 -4.05 -1.11
CA GLN A 109 1.69 -3.08 -2.16
C GLN A 109 2.64 -1.97 -1.69
N ALA A 110 3.25 -2.11 -0.51
CA ALA A 110 4.01 -1.04 0.15
C ALA A 110 5.04 -0.35 -0.76
N PRO A 111 5.86 -1.06 -1.58
CA PRO A 111 6.81 -0.39 -2.47
C PRO A 111 6.14 0.54 -3.48
N ALA A 112 5.03 0.12 -4.09
CA ALA A 112 4.29 0.93 -5.05
C ALA A 112 3.62 2.14 -4.38
N VAL A 113 3.08 1.95 -3.17
CA VAL A 113 2.48 3.02 -2.38
C VAL A 113 3.51 4.10 -2.05
N PHE A 114 4.69 3.73 -1.55
CA PHE A 114 5.72 4.72 -1.23
C PHE A 114 6.28 5.42 -2.47
N GLN A 115 6.41 4.72 -3.59
CA GLN A 115 6.79 5.34 -4.85
C GLN A 115 5.76 6.39 -5.29
N PHE A 116 4.46 6.08 -5.18
CA PHE A 116 3.38 7.03 -5.44
C PHE A 116 3.48 8.23 -4.49
N LEU A 117 3.57 8.00 -3.18
CA LEU A 117 3.63 9.06 -2.17
C LEU A 117 4.81 10.02 -2.37
N LEU A 118 5.99 9.48 -2.68
CA LEU A 118 7.17 10.30 -2.97
C LEU A 118 7.00 11.13 -4.24
N THR A 119 6.39 10.55 -5.27
CA THR A 119 6.18 11.22 -6.55
C THR A 119 5.13 12.33 -6.44
N THR A 120 4.05 12.09 -5.68
CA THR A 120 2.91 13.00 -5.57
C THR A 120 3.11 14.08 -4.50
N TYR A 121 3.59 13.69 -3.32
CA TYR A 121 3.64 14.55 -2.12
C TYR A 121 5.04 14.80 -1.59
N GLY A 122 6.07 14.16 -2.15
CA GLY A 122 7.43 14.31 -1.67
C GLY A 122 7.86 15.78 -1.58
N THR A 123 7.57 16.60 -2.58
CA THR A 123 7.95 18.02 -2.56
C THR A 123 7.19 18.87 -1.53
N GLN A 124 6.06 18.37 -1.03
CA GLN A 124 5.18 19.07 -0.09
C GLN A 124 5.53 18.75 1.37
N VAL A 125 6.17 17.61 1.61
CA VAL A 125 6.63 17.20 2.95
C VAL A 125 8.12 17.57 3.08
N PRO A 126 8.52 18.40 4.06
CA PRO A 126 9.92 18.77 4.27
C PRO A 126 10.79 17.61 4.78
#